data_AF-A0A0S7XAD4-F1
#
_entry.id   AF-A0A0S7XAD4-F1
#
_cell.length_a   1.000
_cell.length_b   1.000
_cell.length_c   1.000
_cell.angle_alpha   90.00
_cell.angle_beta   90.00
_cell.angle_gamma   90.00
#
_symmetry.space_group_name_H-M   'P 1'
#
loop_
_entity.id
_entity.type
_entity.pdbx_description
1 polymer ?
#
loop_
_entity_poly.entity_id
_entity_poly.type
_entity_poly.pdbx_seq_one_letter_code
_entity_poly.pdbx_strand_id
1 'polypeptide(L)'
;MRLLLTLAASVALASLLVVLAGCSGDSSSVGTAELSPEQQDIQALLEASEYALPEAFHSDEEYQVQDGSSLTQYCEEGEDVLPWVRFFRVMRGRPWNQYIIRIPGSGGPGTADVKILQHISGAFVVDNTDDAIINPFYRRLGSIAVTHFMLNKLEGVWRIAKISPTDIVSTNDGGTTIHIEGIRTQGSSRTYPQTIIMSADSLLALDRLPAFAPGDTVMVAAKALNRNEDGSWLFLHVHCAHHASFFHGWVPFVRDDSDPTMFYARWILPPGVATPRVFHMAVDAIDWNTLFGDETAVYNSRIWSVPCVLGFSLLVEK
;
A
#
# COMPACT_ATOMS: atom_id res chain seq x y z
N MET A 1 37.74 -35.02 23.35
CA MET A 1 37.63 -34.95 21.88
C MET A 1 36.20 -34.51 21.54
N ARG A 2 36.09 -33.24 21.15
CA ARG A 2 35.01 -32.53 20.40
C ARG A 2 33.55 -32.69 20.89
N LEU A 3 33.00 -31.68 21.58
CA LEU A 3 32.27 -30.52 21.02
C LEU A 3 31.06 -30.90 20.17
N LEU A 4 29.86 -30.79 20.75
CA LEU A 4 28.58 -30.64 20.07
C LEU A 4 27.58 -30.00 21.05
N LEU A 5 27.57 -28.68 21.06
CA LEU A 5 26.56 -27.84 21.72
C LEU A 5 26.61 -26.49 21.01
N THR A 6 25.86 -26.36 19.92
CA THR A 6 25.67 -25.10 19.22
C THR A 6 24.29 -25.03 18.57
N LEU A 7 23.60 -23.96 18.94
CA LEU A 7 22.59 -23.21 18.21
C LEU A 7 21.24 -23.88 17.89
N ALA A 8 20.29 -23.65 18.81
CA ALA A 8 18.90 -23.41 18.45
C ALA A 8 18.45 -22.12 19.15
N ALA A 9 17.60 -21.35 18.46
CA ALA A 9 16.94 -20.10 18.86
C ALA A 9 17.76 -18.80 18.71
N SER A 10 17.73 -18.26 17.50
CA SER A 10 17.93 -16.82 17.24
C SER A 10 16.92 -16.39 16.16
N VAL A 11 15.67 -16.18 16.57
CA VAL A 11 14.70 -15.39 15.79
C VAL A 11 14.47 -14.13 16.61
N ALA A 12 15.10 -13.05 16.17
CA ALA A 12 15.07 -11.76 16.83
C ALA A 12 13.68 -11.14 16.69
N LEU A 13 12.96 -11.10 17.81
CA LEU A 13 11.83 -10.22 18.04
C LEU A 13 12.40 -8.80 18.27
N ALA A 14 12.55 -8.01 17.21
CA ALA A 14 12.90 -6.59 17.32
C ALA A 14 11.63 -5.79 17.68
N SER A 15 11.14 -6.02 18.90
CA SER A 15 10.17 -5.15 19.56
C SER A 15 10.88 -3.89 20.02
N LEU A 16 10.50 -2.77 19.41
CA LEU A 16 10.22 -1.49 20.06
C LEU A 16 10.87 -1.30 21.45
N LEU A 17 12.14 -0.90 21.48
CA LEU A 17 12.78 -0.36 22.67
C LEU A 17 13.21 1.07 22.35
N VAL A 18 12.28 2.00 22.57
CA VAL A 18 12.58 3.42 22.75
C VAL A 18 13.40 3.51 24.04
N VAL A 19 14.72 3.62 23.90
CA VAL A 19 15.61 3.96 25.02
C VAL A 19 15.36 5.42 25.38
N LEU A 20 14.49 5.64 26.36
CA LEU A 20 14.45 6.87 27.13
C LEU A 20 15.59 6.84 28.14
N ALA A 21 16.66 7.58 27.85
CA ALA A 21 17.66 7.97 28.84
C ALA A 21 17.91 9.48 28.70
N GLY A 22 17.44 10.25 29.67
CA GLY A 22 17.58 11.70 29.71
C GLY A 22 16.68 12.36 30.74
N CYS A 23 17.07 12.25 32.02
CA CYS A 23 16.47 12.74 33.25
C CYS A 23 15.84 14.16 33.22
N SER A 24 14.63 14.28 33.80
CA SER A 24 14.28 15.08 35.00
C SER A 24 12.93 15.81 34.86
N GLY A 25 11.98 15.42 35.71
CA GLY A 25 10.93 16.30 36.28
C GLY A 25 10.06 17.08 35.31
N ASP A 26 8.95 16.48 34.87
CA ASP A 26 7.61 16.94 35.28
C ASP A 26 6.57 16.06 34.60
N SER A 27 5.64 15.56 35.42
CA SER A 27 4.43 14.87 34.97
C SER A 27 3.53 15.86 34.23
N SER A 28 3.86 16.11 32.97
CA SER A 28 3.02 16.82 32.03
C SER A 28 2.14 15.79 31.32
N SER A 29 0.84 16.06 31.37
CA SER A 29 -0.19 15.45 30.53
C SER A 29 0.33 15.03 29.16
N VAL A 30 -0.17 13.92 28.64
CA VAL A 30 -0.09 13.56 27.21
C VAL A 30 -0.87 14.62 26.42
N GLY A 31 -0.28 15.81 26.32
CA GLY A 31 -0.68 16.86 25.41
C GLY A 31 -0.09 16.49 24.06
N THR A 32 -0.92 16.59 23.02
CA THR A 32 -0.46 16.63 21.64
C THR A 32 0.58 17.74 21.55
N ALA A 33 1.86 17.39 21.53
CA ALA A 33 2.93 18.36 21.38
C ALA A 33 2.65 19.13 20.08
N GLU A 34 2.51 20.45 20.20
CA GLU A 34 2.24 21.32 19.07
C GLU A 34 3.41 21.21 18.09
N LEU A 35 3.10 20.94 16.81
CA LEU A 35 4.12 20.82 15.77
C LEU A 35 4.85 22.15 15.61
N SER A 36 6.17 22.11 15.41
CA SER A 36 6.93 23.32 15.08
C SER A 36 6.48 23.91 13.74
N PRO A 37 6.71 25.20 13.46
CA PRO A 37 6.35 25.79 12.17
C PRO A 37 6.92 25.03 10.97
N GLU A 38 8.16 24.53 11.05
CA GLU A 38 8.75 23.72 9.97
C GLU A 38 8.07 22.36 9.81
N GLN A 39 7.61 21.74 10.90
CA GLN A 39 6.85 20.50 10.84
C GLN A 39 5.45 20.73 10.25
N GLN A 40 4.81 21.87 10.54
CA GLN A 40 3.53 22.25 9.93
C GLN A 40 3.67 22.49 8.42
N ASP A 41 4.73 23.16 7.97
CA ASP A 41 5.01 23.35 6.54
C ASP A 41 5.20 22.02 5.81
N ILE A 42 5.95 21.09 6.42
CA ILE A 42 6.17 19.74 5.89
C ILE A 42 4.85 18.96 5.83
N GLN A 43 4.04 19.02 6.88
CA GLN A 43 2.73 18.35 6.89
C GLN A 43 1.83 18.90 5.79
N ALA A 44 1.71 20.22 5.66
CA ALA A 44 0.90 20.86 4.62
C ALA A 44 1.37 20.49 3.20
N LEU A 45 2.69 20.44 2.98
CA LEU A 45 3.26 19.98 1.71
C LEU A 45 2.84 18.55 1.38
N LEU A 46 2.90 17.64 2.36
CA LEU A 46 2.55 16.24 2.15
C LEU A 46 1.04 16.07 1.96
N GLU A 47 0.21 16.77 2.71
CA GLU A 47 -1.26 16.75 2.56
C GLU A 47 -1.73 17.25 1.18
N ALA A 48 -1.00 18.19 0.57
CA ALA A 48 -1.29 18.71 -0.76
C ALA A 48 -0.68 17.88 -1.91
N SER A 49 0.10 16.83 -1.60
CA SER A 49 0.91 16.10 -2.59
C SER A 49 0.22 14.82 -3.07
N GLU A 50 0.14 14.63 -4.39
CA GLU A 50 -0.33 13.37 -5.01
C GLU A 50 0.57 12.15 -4.67
N TYR A 51 1.79 12.40 -4.18
CA TYR A 51 2.70 11.33 -3.74
C TYR A 51 2.32 10.77 -2.36
N ALA A 52 1.68 11.57 -1.50
CA ALA A 52 1.51 11.22 -0.10
C ALA A 52 0.41 10.18 0.15
N LEU A 53 -0.58 10.09 -0.73
CA LEU A 53 -1.79 9.32 -0.50
C LEU A 53 -2.26 8.63 -1.79
N PRO A 54 -2.55 7.32 -1.75
CA PRO A 54 -3.31 6.68 -2.81
C PRO A 54 -4.74 7.23 -2.79
N GLU A 55 -5.21 7.77 -3.91
CA GLU A 55 -6.60 8.24 -4.07
C GLU A 55 -7.63 7.16 -3.68
N ALA A 56 -7.25 5.87 -3.80
CA ALA A 56 -8.06 4.71 -3.42
C ALA A 56 -8.54 4.67 -1.95
N PHE A 57 -7.98 5.49 -1.05
CA PHE A 57 -8.38 5.53 0.36
C PHE A 57 -9.06 6.84 0.78
N HIS A 58 -9.28 7.75 -0.18
CA HIS A 58 -10.06 8.97 0.00
C HIS A 58 -11.51 8.72 -0.43
N SER A 59 -12.29 8.01 0.38
CA SER A 59 -13.75 8.14 0.27
C SER A 59 -14.18 9.31 1.15
N ASP A 60 -14.64 10.40 0.53
CA ASP A 60 -15.35 11.48 1.23
C ASP A 60 -16.73 11.00 1.75
N GLU A 61 -17.16 9.81 1.33
CA GLU A 61 -18.35 9.15 1.81
C GLU A 61 -18.01 8.27 3.03
N GLU A 62 -18.56 8.66 4.18
CA GLU A 62 -18.57 7.83 5.38
C GLU A 62 -19.54 6.67 5.16
N TYR A 63 -19.03 5.53 4.69
CA TYR A 63 -19.86 4.35 4.49
C TYR A 63 -20.22 3.70 5.82
N GLN A 64 -21.43 3.99 6.28
CA GLN A 64 -22.06 3.30 7.40
C GLN A 64 -22.63 1.98 6.87
N VAL A 65 -22.01 0.84 7.19
CA VAL A 65 -22.58 -0.49 6.97
C VAL A 65 -23.78 -0.65 7.91
N GLN A 66 -24.93 -0.11 7.51
CA GLN A 66 -26.21 -0.31 8.18
C GLN A 66 -26.96 -1.41 7.43
N ASP A 67 -27.04 -2.59 8.04
CA ASP A 67 -27.74 -3.79 7.56
C ASP A 67 -27.18 -4.52 6.32
N GLY A 68 -27.25 -5.86 6.38
CA GLY A 68 -26.75 -6.78 5.37
C GLY A 68 -27.40 -6.64 3.98
N SER A 69 -28.51 -5.92 3.85
CA SER A 69 -29.13 -5.58 2.55
C SER A 69 -28.29 -4.61 1.73
N SER A 70 -27.51 -3.72 2.37
CA SER A 70 -26.60 -2.82 1.67
C SER A 70 -25.41 -3.55 1.06
N LEU A 71 -25.00 -4.69 1.63
CA LEU A 71 -23.83 -5.47 1.19
C LEU A 71 -24.11 -6.26 -0.10
N THR A 72 -25.34 -6.75 -0.27
CA THR A 72 -25.75 -7.47 -1.50
C THR A 72 -25.60 -6.58 -2.73
N GLN A 73 -25.95 -5.30 -2.64
CA GLN A 73 -25.79 -4.34 -3.75
C GLN A 73 -24.32 -4.23 -4.19
N TYR A 74 -23.37 -4.21 -3.26
CA TYR A 74 -21.95 -4.12 -3.60
C TYR A 74 -21.38 -5.42 -4.17
N CYS A 75 -21.91 -6.58 -3.79
CA CYS A 75 -21.57 -7.85 -4.43
C CYS A 75 -22.18 -7.97 -5.84
N GLU A 76 -23.32 -7.31 -6.11
CA GLU A 76 -23.93 -7.25 -7.45
C GLU A 76 -23.16 -6.29 -8.38
N GLU A 77 -22.60 -5.21 -7.84
CA GLU A 77 -21.81 -4.20 -8.57
C GLU A 77 -20.31 -4.54 -8.67
N GLY A 78 -19.81 -5.49 -7.85
CA GLY A 78 -18.43 -5.92 -7.88
C GLY A 78 -18.07 -6.58 -9.22
N GLU A 79 -17.00 -6.12 -9.86
CA GLU A 79 -16.46 -6.81 -11.04
C GLU A 79 -15.99 -8.21 -10.61
N ASP A 80 -16.58 -9.26 -11.20
CA ASP A 80 -16.19 -10.66 -10.96
C ASP A 80 -14.73 -10.88 -11.41
N VAL A 81 -13.78 -10.59 -10.52
CA VAL A 81 -12.34 -10.84 -10.73
C VAL A 81 -12.08 -12.34 -10.87
N LEU A 82 -12.82 -13.11 -10.08
CA LEU A 82 -12.89 -14.57 -10.11
C LEU A 82 -14.38 -14.95 -10.17
N PRO A 83 -14.81 -15.86 -11.07
CA PRO A 83 -16.23 -16.18 -11.25
C PRO A 83 -16.94 -16.75 -10.01
N TRP A 84 -16.17 -17.19 -9.01
CA TRP A 84 -16.64 -17.92 -7.83
C TRP A 84 -16.22 -17.26 -6.51
N VAL A 85 -15.60 -16.06 -6.54
CA VAL A 85 -15.36 -15.25 -5.34
C VAL A 85 -15.54 -13.78 -5.66
N ARG A 86 -16.36 -13.11 -4.85
CA ARG A 86 -16.51 -11.66 -4.84
C ARG A 86 -15.98 -11.12 -3.53
N PHE A 87 -15.24 -10.02 -3.59
CA PHE A 87 -14.78 -9.37 -2.38
C PHE A 87 -14.56 -7.88 -2.58
N PHE A 88 -14.66 -7.12 -1.51
CA PHE A 88 -14.35 -5.70 -1.48
C PHE A 88 -14.01 -5.24 -0.06
N ARG A 89 -13.48 -4.01 0.05
CA ARG A 89 -13.17 -3.36 1.33
C ARG A 89 -14.13 -2.20 1.55
N VAL A 90 -14.78 -2.19 2.70
CA VAL A 90 -15.57 -1.05 3.17
C VAL A 90 -14.81 -0.36 4.28
N MET A 91 -14.45 0.90 4.09
CA MET A 91 -13.79 1.69 5.11
C MET A 91 -14.83 2.28 6.07
N ARG A 92 -14.54 2.24 7.37
CA ARG A 92 -15.34 2.89 8.41
C ARG A 92 -14.69 4.21 8.77
N GLY A 93 -15.35 5.30 8.36
CA GLY A 93 -14.86 6.66 8.57
C GLY A 93 -13.63 6.98 7.72
N ARG A 94 -13.18 8.23 7.82
CA ARG A 94 -11.98 8.70 7.12
C ARG A 94 -10.73 8.09 7.79
N PRO A 95 -9.79 7.50 7.04
CA PRO A 95 -8.50 7.11 7.60
C PRO A 95 -7.82 8.31 8.27
N TRP A 96 -7.23 8.10 9.44
CA TRP A 96 -6.51 9.15 10.14
C TRP A 96 -5.00 8.96 9.97
N ASN A 97 -4.31 10.09 9.74
CA ASN A 97 -2.87 10.11 9.46
C ASN A 97 -2.12 10.56 10.72
N GLN A 98 -1.06 9.84 11.06
CA GLN A 98 -0.05 10.25 12.02
C GLN A 98 1.23 10.62 11.28
N TYR A 99 1.69 11.85 11.46
CA TYR A 99 2.97 12.30 10.91
C TYR A 99 4.07 12.19 11.96
N ILE A 100 5.12 11.44 11.63
CA ILE A 100 6.35 11.38 12.42
C ILE A 100 7.42 12.13 11.62
N ILE A 101 7.65 13.40 11.96
CA ILE A 101 8.57 14.30 11.24
C ILE A 101 9.84 14.51 12.06
N ARG A 102 10.98 14.14 11.50
CA ARG A 102 12.31 14.30 12.09
C ARG A 102 13.15 15.23 11.24
N ILE A 103 13.42 16.42 11.78
CA ILE A 103 14.34 17.38 11.19
C ILE A 103 15.66 17.27 11.98
N PRO A 104 16.75 16.77 11.39
CA PRO A 104 18.05 16.76 12.06
C PRO A 104 18.44 18.19 12.48
N GLY A 105 18.99 18.34 13.70
CA GLY A 105 19.16 19.63 14.37
C GLY A 105 19.84 20.75 13.57
N SER A 106 19.58 21.98 14.01
CA SER A 106 19.96 23.26 13.41
C SER A 106 21.46 23.40 13.11
N GLY A 107 21.84 23.06 11.89
CA GLY A 107 23.22 23.11 11.40
C GLY A 107 23.50 22.15 10.26
N GLY A 108 22.63 21.14 10.07
CA GLY A 108 22.66 20.25 8.92
C GLY A 108 22.03 20.85 7.65
N PRO A 109 22.29 20.26 6.47
CA PRO A 109 21.57 20.59 5.25
C PRO A 109 20.07 20.41 5.51
N GLY A 110 19.25 21.38 5.11
CA GLY A 110 17.80 21.38 5.33
C GLY A 110 17.19 20.10 4.76
N THR A 111 17.00 19.11 5.62
CA THR A 111 16.55 17.76 5.28
C THR A 111 15.56 17.31 6.35
N ALA A 112 14.60 16.48 5.97
CA ALA A 112 13.67 15.90 6.91
C ALA A 112 13.38 14.44 6.53
N ASP A 113 13.34 13.58 7.54
CA ASP A 113 12.83 12.21 7.46
C ASP A 113 11.41 12.22 7.98
N VAL A 114 10.47 11.74 7.16
CA VAL A 114 9.05 11.74 7.51
C VAL A 114 8.47 10.36 7.28
N LYS A 115 7.74 9.88 8.29
CA LYS A 115 6.94 8.67 8.21
C LYS A 115 5.48 9.03 8.41
N ILE A 116 4.65 8.68 7.45
CA ILE A 116 3.19 8.78 7.55
C ILE A 116 2.67 7.40 7.93
N LEU A 117 1.97 7.32 9.06
CA LEU A 117 1.19 6.15 9.45
C LEU A 117 -0.28 6.48 9.24
N GLN A 118 -0.92 5.80 8.30
CA GLN A 118 -2.36 5.93 8.08
C GLN A 118 -3.06 4.70 8.66
N HIS A 119 -3.98 4.96 9.59
CA HIS A 119 -4.75 3.91 10.25
C HIS A 119 -6.06 3.69 9.51
N ILE A 120 -6.26 2.46 9.07
CA ILE A 120 -7.39 2.04 8.24
C ILE A 120 -8.20 1.02 9.04
N SER A 121 -9.49 1.29 9.18
CA SER A 121 -10.43 0.37 9.82
C SER A 121 -11.68 0.20 8.97
N GLY A 122 -12.26 -0.99 8.99
CA GLY A 122 -13.38 -1.30 8.11
C GLY A 122 -13.87 -2.74 8.21
N ALA A 123 -14.49 -3.18 7.12
CA ALA A 123 -14.84 -4.56 6.86
C ALA A 123 -14.24 -5.02 5.54
N PHE A 124 -13.74 -6.26 5.51
CA PHE A 124 -13.47 -6.98 4.28
C PHE A 124 -14.67 -7.90 4.04
N VAL A 125 -15.42 -7.62 2.99
CA VAL A 125 -16.62 -8.37 2.64
C VAL A 125 -16.23 -9.39 1.59
N VAL A 126 -16.61 -10.65 1.79
CA VAL A 126 -16.30 -11.74 0.88
C VAL A 126 -17.52 -12.63 0.71
N ASP A 127 -17.82 -12.96 -0.53
CA ASP A 127 -18.78 -13.98 -0.90
C ASP A 127 -18.03 -15.03 -1.73
N ASN A 128 -17.97 -16.24 -1.20
CA ASN A 128 -17.30 -17.38 -1.80
C ASN A 128 -18.24 -18.58 -1.98
N THR A 129 -19.56 -18.35 -1.92
CA THR A 129 -20.55 -19.41 -2.13
C THR A 129 -20.82 -19.60 -3.63
N ASP A 130 -20.83 -20.86 -4.06
CA ASP A 130 -21.21 -21.25 -5.43
C ASP A 130 -22.65 -21.79 -5.42
N ASP A 131 -23.59 -20.96 -4.99
CA ASP A 131 -25.00 -21.33 -4.82
C ASP A 131 -25.98 -20.37 -5.52
N ALA A 132 -25.47 -19.47 -6.37
CA ALA A 132 -26.22 -18.42 -7.08
C ALA A 132 -26.98 -17.44 -6.16
N ILE A 133 -26.75 -17.51 -4.84
CA ILE A 133 -27.32 -16.61 -3.84
C ILE A 133 -26.16 -15.80 -3.27
N ILE A 134 -26.31 -14.48 -3.22
CA ILE A 134 -25.29 -13.61 -2.66
C ILE A 134 -25.34 -13.69 -1.12
N ASN A 135 -24.38 -14.40 -0.53
CA ASN A 135 -24.32 -14.71 0.90
C ASN A 135 -22.99 -14.23 1.52
N PRO A 136 -22.72 -12.91 1.55
CA PRO A 136 -21.42 -12.40 1.96
C PRO A 136 -21.21 -12.55 3.47
N PHE A 137 -19.98 -12.90 3.83
CA PHE A 137 -19.44 -12.80 5.18
C PHE A 137 -18.55 -11.58 5.29
N TYR A 138 -18.41 -11.05 6.50
CA TYR A 138 -17.49 -9.95 6.76
C TYR A 138 -16.38 -10.37 7.72
N ARG A 139 -15.17 -9.90 7.43
CA ARG A 139 -14.03 -9.98 8.33
C ARG A 139 -13.68 -8.58 8.80
N ARG A 140 -13.32 -8.46 10.08
CA ARG A 140 -12.84 -7.17 10.59
C ARG A 140 -11.57 -6.77 9.84
N LEU A 141 -11.60 -5.60 9.22
CA LEU A 141 -10.45 -5.01 8.57
C LEU A 141 -9.82 -4.02 9.54
N GLY A 142 -8.60 -4.33 9.97
CA GLY A 142 -7.66 -3.38 10.58
C GLY A 142 -6.38 -3.40 9.78
N SER A 143 -5.89 -2.23 9.38
CA SER A 143 -4.61 -2.10 8.65
C SER A 143 -3.92 -0.80 8.99
N ILE A 144 -2.59 -0.80 8.88
CA ILE A 144 -1.77 0.41 8.93
C ILE A 144 -1.03 0.52 7.61
N ALA A 145 -1.21 1.63 6.94
CA ALA A 145 -0.44 2.04 5.77
C ALA A 145 0.75 2.89 6.22
N VAL A 146 1.93 2.56 5.70
CA VAL A 146 3.19 3.17 6.08
C VAL A 146 3.90 3.70 4.84
N THR A 147 4.14 5.00 4.79
CA THR A 147 4.91 5.63 3.71
C THR A 147 6.05 6.45 4.29
N HIS A 148 7.25 6.28 3.74
CA HIS A 148 8.44 7.06 4.13
C HIS A 148 8.76 8.11 3.07
N PHE A 149 9.14 9.29 3.54
CA PHE A 149 9.60 10.39 2.72
C PHE A 149 10.94 10.90 3.23
N MET A 150 11.77 11.31 2.28
CA MET A 150 12.92 12.16 2.55
C MET A 150 12.70 13.49 1.82
N LEU A 151 12.73 14.59 2.56
CA LEU A 151 12.52 15.93 2.03
C LEU A 151 13.81 16.72 2.13
N ASN A 152 13.96 17.68 1.21
CA ASN A 152 15.03 18.67 1.23
C ASN A 152 14.42 20.07 1.19
N LYS A 153 15.06 21.02 1.88
CA LYS A 153 14.74 22.45 1.83
C LYS A 153 15.62 23.09 0.76
N LEU A 154 15.00 23.53 -0.33
CA LEU A 154 15.66 24.21 -1.44
C LEU A 154 15.14 25.64 -1.49
N GLU A 155 16.06 26.61 -1.38
CA GLU A 155 15.72 28.05 -1.40
C GLU A 155 14.67 28.44 -0.35
N GLY A 156 14.74 27.80 0.82
CA GLY A 156 13.79 28.03 1.92
C GLY A 156 12.47 27.26 1.81
N VAL A 157 12.24 26.52 0.74
CA VAL A 157 11.00 25.75 0.50
C VAL A 157 11.26 24.25 0.62
N TRP A 158 10.45 23.55 1.41
CA TRP A 158 10.49 22.09 1.51
C TRP A 158 10.01 21.44 0.21
N ARG A 159 10.71 20.40 -0.22
CA ARG A 159 10.37 19.60 -1.40
C ARG A 159 10.59 18.12 -1.12
N ILE A 160 9.73 17.27 -1.68
CA ILE A 160 9.91 15.82 -1.63
C ILE A 160 11.12 15.47 -2.51
N ALA A 161 12.10 14.79 -1.92
CA ALA A 161 13.29 14.32 -2.63
C ALA A 161 13.21 12.81 -2.93
N LYS A 162 12.70 12.03 -1.97
CA LYS A 162 12.48 10.60 -2.12
C LYS A 162 11.20 10.15 -1.42
N ILE A 163 10.65 9.05 -1.91
CA ILE A 163 9.45 8.41 -1.40
C ILE A 163 9.64 6.88 -1.43
N SER A 164 9.11 6.18 -0.44
CA SER A 164 9.02 4.72 -0.44
C SER A 164 7.66 4.26 -0.98
N PRO A 165 7.52 3.01 -1.44
CA PRO A 165 6.20 2.40 -1.54
C PRO A 165 5.43 2.56 -0.22
N THR A 166 4.10 2.70 -0.30
CA THR A 166 3.23 2.57 0.86
C THR A 166 3.05 1.10 1.18
N ASP A 167 3.48 0.68 2.36
CA ASP A 167 3.27 -0.67 2.89
C ASP A 167 2.00 -0.70 3.74
N ILE A 168 0.96 -1.38 3.26
CA ILE A 168 -0.30 -1.54 3.98
C ILE A 168 -0.34 -2.94 4.55
N VAL A 169 -0.33 -3.02 5.87
CA VAL A 169 -0.21 -4.28 6.59
C VAL A 169 -1.44 -4.47 7.47
N SER A 170 -2.06 -5.65 7.39
CA SER A 170 -3.13 -6.01 8.33
C SER A 170 -2.62 -6.04 9.77
N THR A 171 -3.40 -5.45 10.68
CA THR A 171 -3.10 -5.36 12.12
C THR A 171 -3.93 -6.33 12.97
N ASN A 172 -4.55 -7.33 12.35
CA ASN A 172 -5.39 -8.28 13.07
C ASN A 172 -4.56 -9.20 13.98
N ASP A 173 -5.22 -9.81 14.97
CA ASP A 173 -4.61 -10.68 15.95
C ASP A 173 -3.91 -11.87 15.26
N GLY A 174 -2.59 -12.00 15.48
CA GLY A 174 -1.72 -12.99 14.81
C GLY A 174 -0.69 -12.39 13.85
N GLY A 175 -0.87 -11.12 13.45
CA GLY A 175 0.02 -10.44 12.51
C GLY A 175 -0.15 -10.91 11.06
N THR A 176 0.43 -10.18 10.11
CA THR A 176 0.39 -10.62 8.70
C THR A 176 1.35 -11.78 8.47
N THR A 177 0.89 -12.79 7.73
CA THR A 177 1.71 -13.93 7.31
C THR A 177 2.20 -13.78 5.86
N ILE A 178 1.69 -12.75 5.17
CA ILE A 178 1.99 -12.46 3.78
C ILE A 178 3.07 -11.39 3.68
N HIS A 179 4.03 -11.65 2.81
CA HIS A 179 5.13 -10.76 2.53
C HIS A 179 5.25 -10.58 1.03
N ILE A 180 5.16 -9.33 0.56
CA ILE A 180 5.62 -8.97 -0.77
C ILE A 180 7.14 -8.78 -0.65
N GLU A 181 7.91 -9.56 -1.39
CA GLU A 181 9.38 -9.49 -1.39
C GLU A 181 9.91 -8.57 -2.48
N GLY A 182 9.13 -8.37 -3.54
CA GLY A 182 9.51 -7.43 -4.57
C GLY A 182 8.44 -7.21 -5.62
N ILE A 183 8.50 -6.04 -6.23
CA ILE A 183 7.70 -5.64 -7.38
C ILE A 183 8.65 -5.22 -8.48
N ARG A 184 8.37 -5.70 -9.69
CA ARG A 184 9.05 -5.30 -10.92
C ARG A 184 8.01 -4.79 -11.89
N THR A 185 8.27 -3.64 -12.50
CA THR A 185 7.46 -3.11 -13.58
C THR A 185 8.27 -3.01 -14.86
N GLN A 186 7.61 -3.30 -15.98
CA GLN A 186 8.21 -3.22 -17.31
C GLN A 186 7.16 -2.77 -18.32
N GLY A 187 7.38 -1.59 -18.91
CA GLY A 187 6.55 -1.12 -20.02
C GLY A 187 6.70 -2.03 -21.25
N SER A 188 5.67 -2.08 -22.10
CA SER A 188 5.68 -2.83 -23.36
C SER A 188 6.78 -2.35 -24.30
N SER A 189 7.11 -1.06 -24.27
CA SER A 189 8.28 -0.52 -24.96
C SER A 189 9.56 -0.70 -24.14
N ARG A 190 10.62 -1.19 -24.77
CA ARG A 190 11.97 -1.31 -24.16
C ARG A 190 12.61 0.05 -23.83
N THR A 191 11.96 1.16 -24.17
CA THR A 191 12.42 2.52 -23.87
C THR A 191 12.26 2.90 -22.41
N TYR A 192 11.36 2.24 -21.66
CA TYR A 192 11.19 2.49 -20.23
C TYR A 192 12.21 1.69 -19.44
N PRO A 193 12.97 2.32 -18.53
CA PRO A 193 13.81 1.57 -17.61
C PRO A 193 12.91 0.66 -16.76
N GLN A 194 13.33 -0.59 -16.61
CA GLN A 194 12.69 -1.49 -15.68
C GLN A 194 12.89 -0.96 -14.26
N THR A 195 11.81 -0.84 -13.49
CA THR A 195 11.89 -0.51 -12.07
C THR A 195 11.77 -1.79 -11.25
N ILE A 196 12.67 -1.96 -10.28
CA ILE A 196 12.68 -3.10 -9.36
C ILE A 196 12.69 -2.54 -7.95
N ILE A 197 11.71 -2.96 -7.16
CA ILE A 197 11.50 -2.55 -5.77
C ILE A 197 11.55 -3.81 -4.94
N MET A 198 12.56 -3.95 -4.08
CA MET A 198 12.77 -5.17 -3.27
C MET A 198 12.39 -4.97 -1.79
N SER A 199 11.94 -3.77 -1.41
CA SER A 199 11.50 -3.47 -0.06
C SER A 199 10.59 -2.25 -0.06
N ALA A 200 9.55 -2.31 0.76
CA ALA A 200 8.63 -1.18 1.00
C ALA A 200 9.31 0.00 1.70
N ASP A 201 10.45 -0.22 2.35
CA ASP A 201 11.26 0.85 2.98
C ASP A 201 12.23 1.53 1.99
N SER A 202 12.29 1.05 0.74
CA SER A 202 13.22 1.59 -0.26
C SER A 202 12.82 3.00 -0.67
N LEU A 203 13.61 4.00 -0.27
CA LEU A 203 13.41 5.38 -0.70
C LEU A 203 13.88 5.57 -2.15
N LEU A 204 12.93 5.77 -3.05
CA LEU A 204 13.13 6.06 -4.47
C LEU A 204 13.19 7.58 -4.68
N ALA A 205 14.20 8.06 -5.39
CA ALA A 205 14.18 9.43 -5.89
C ALA A 205 13.05 9.60 -6.91
N LEU A 206 12.47 10.81 -6.98
CA LEU A 206 11.29 11.06 -7.83
C LEU A 206 11.54 10.76 -9.32
N ASP A 207 12.76 11.01 -9.81
CA ASP A 207 13.21 10.71 -11.18
C ASP A 207 13.51 9.21 -11.42
N ARG A 208 13.39 8.38 -10.38
CA ARG A 208 13.56 6.92 -10.42
C ARG A 208 12.25 6.18 -10.20
N LEU A 209 11.14 6.89 -10.02
CA LEU A 209 9.82 6.28 -9.96
C LEU A 209 9.47 5.65 -11.31
N PRO A 210 8.68 4.55 -11.32
CA PRO A 210 8.13 4.04 -12.56
C PRO A 210 7.40 5.16 -13.31
N ALA A 211 7.70 5.33 -14.59
CA ALA A 211 7.11 6.37 -15.41
C ALA A 211 6.70 5.78 -16.76
N PHE A 212 5.49 6.10 -17.21
CA PHE A 212 4.87 5.49 -18.39
C PHE A 212 4.12 6.52 -19.23
N ALA A 213 3.88 6.20 -20.50
CA ALA A 213 2.99 7.00 -21.34
C ALA A 213 1.52 6.61 -21.13
N PRO A 214 0.58 7.55 -21.30
CA PRO A 214 -0.85 7.23 -21.32
C PRO A 214 -1.17 6.19 -22.39
N GLY A 215 -2.03 5.20 -22.07
CA GLY A 215 -2.38 4.10 -22.96
C GLY A 215 -1.35 2.96 -23.04
N ASP A 216 -0.20 3.08 -22.38
CA ASP A 216 0.78 1.99 -22.34
C ASP A 216 0.23 0.74 -21.66
N THR A 217 0.78 -0.40 -22.06
CA THR A 217 0.63 -1.65 -21.33
C THR A 217 1.89 -1.90 -20.52
N VAL A 218 1.74 -2.09 -19.22
CA VAL A 218 2.82 -2.40 -18.28
C VAL A 218 2.65 -3.83 -17.78
N MET A 219 3.72 -4.62 -17.83
CA MET A 219 3.80 -5.90 -17.13
C MET A 219 4.25 -5.63 -15.70
N VAL A 220 3.45 -6.10 -14.74
CA VAL A 220 3.75 -6.04 -13.31
C VAL A 220 4.05 -7.45 -12.85
N ALA A 221 5.25 -7.68 -12.34
CA ALA A 221 5.63 -8.91 -11.68
C ALA A 221 5.78 -8.65 -10.19
N ALA A 222 5.24 -9.53 -9.37
CA ALA A 222 5.34 -9.45 -7.93
C ALA A 222 5.79 -10.79 -7.36
N LYS A 223 6.71 -10.73 -6.39
CA LYS A 223 7.10 -11.89 -5.60
C LYS A 223 6.43 -11.80 -4.24
N ALA A 224 5.69 -12.83 -3.86
CA ALA A 224 5.02 -12.89 -2.57
C ALA A 224 5.19 -14.26 -1.91
N LEU A 225 5.37 -14.24 -0.59
CA LEU A 225 5.45 -15.42 0.26
C LEU A 225 4.32 -15.39 1.30
N ASN A 226 3.70 -16.54 1.52
CA ASN A 226 2.81 -16.75 2.65
C ASN A 226 3.44 -17.76 3.61
N ARG A 227 3.59 -17.38 4.88
CA ARG A 227 4.16 -18.24 5.93
C ARG A 227 3.20 -19.34 6.41
N ASN A 228 1.91 -19.26 6.07
CA ASN A 228 0.90 -20.23 6.51
C ASN A 228 0.78 -21.46 5.60
N GLU A 229 1.64 -21.61 4.58
CA GLU A 229 1.59 -22.70 3.58
C GLU A 229 0.31 -22.75 2.70
N ASP A 230 -0.79 -22.11 3.12
CA ASP A 230 -2.10 -22.07 2.45
C ASP A 230 -2.12 -21.29 1.11
N GLY A 231 -0.99 -20.72 0.71
CA GLY A 231 -0.85 -19.94 -0.53
C GLY A 231 -1.46 -18.53 -0.44
N SER A 232 -1.27 -17.74 -1.50
CA SER A 232 -1.79 -16.36 -1.59
C SER A 232 -2.32 -16.05 -2.98
N TRP A 233 -3.26 -15.11 -3.03
CA TRP A 233 -3.77 -14.53 -4.27
C TRP A 233 -3.29 -13.10 -4.37
N LEU A 234 -2.85 -12.70 -5.56
CA LEU A 234 -2.40 -11.34 -5.82
C LEU A 234 -3.36 -10.66 -6.79
N PHE A 235 -3.66 -9.41 -6.49
CA PHE A 235 -4.50 -8.54 -7.30
C PHE A 235 -3.80 -7.23 -7.54
N LEU A 236 -3.90 -6.71 -8.76
CA LEU A 236 -3.46 -5.38 -9.10
C LEU A 236 -4.67 -4.46 -8.97
N HIS A 237 -4.55 -3.44 -8.11
CA HIS A 237 -5.56 -2.39 -8.02
C HIS A 237 -5.38 -1.47 -9.21
N VAL A 238 -6.45 -1.30 -9.99
CA VAL A 238 -6.47 -0.44 -11.16
C VAL A 238 -7.59 0.58 -10.98
N HIS A 239 -7.24 1.85 -11.18
CA HIS A 239 -8.24 2.90 -11.35
C HIS A 239 -8.72 2.85 -12.79
N CYS A 240 -9.89 2.25 -13.02
CA CYS A 240 -10.51 2.18 -14.33
C CYS A 240 -11.54 3.31 -14.45
N ALA A 241 -11.31 4.24 -15.37
CA ALA A 241 -12.34 5.19 -15.76
C ALA A 241 -13.31 4.46 -16.71
N HIS A 242 -14.50 4.11 -16.24
CA HIS A 242 -15.57 3.61 -17.08
C HIS A 242 -16.78 4.53 -16.95
N HIS A 243 -17.22 5.14 -18.05
CA HIS A 243 -18.48 5.89 -18.14
C HIS A 243 -18.71 6.96 -17.04
N ALA A 244 -17.89 8.01 -17.03
CA ALA A 244 -18.02 9.19 -16.15
C ALA A 244 -17.92 8.92 -14.63
N SER A 245 -17.68 7.68 -14.22
CA SER A 245 -17.40 7.26 -12.84
C SER A 245 -16.02 6.62 -12.76
N PHE A 246 -15.30 6.89 -11.66
CA PHE A 246 -14.06 6.18 -11.34
C PHE A 246 -14.44 4.87 -10.65
N PHE A 247 -14.14 3.74 -11.29
CA PHE A 247 -14.31 2.43 -10.68
C PHE A 247 -12.97 1.91 -10.18
N HIS A 248 -12.99 1.37 -8.96
CA HIS A 248 -11.87 0.68 -8.36
C HIS A 248 -11.93 -0.80 -8.77
N GLY A 249 -11.07 -1.20 -9.71
CA GLY A 249 -11.03 -2.57 -10.23
C GLY A 249 -9.88 -3.37 -9.64
N TRP A 250 -10.01 -4.69 -9.64
CA TRP A 250 -8.95 -5.63 -9.31
C TRP A 250 -8.64 -6.51 -10.51
N VAL A 251 -7.39 -6.52 -10.95
CA VAL A 251 -6.93 -7.44 -11.99
C VAL A 251 -6.21 -8.60 -11.30
N PRO A 252 -6.62 -9.87 -11.49
CA PRO A 252 -5.96 -10.99 -10.85
C PRO A 252 -4.60 -11.20 -11.50
N PHE A 253 -3.59 -11.50 -10.67
CA PHE A 253 -2.32 -11.96 -11.18
C PHE A 253 -2.40 -13.43 -11.59
N VAL A 254 -1.67 -13.79 -12.64
CA VAL A 254 -1.37 -15.18 -13.03
C VAL A 254 -0.13 -15.63 -12.26
N ARG A 255 -0.23 -16.76 -11.56
CA ARG A 255 0.92 -17.36 -10.85
C ARG A 255 1.86 -18.06 -11.83
N ASP A 256 3.17 -17.97 -11.59
CA ASP A 256 4.18 -18.71 -12.35
C ASP A 256 4.18 -20.19 -11.94
N ASP A 257 4.01 -21.09 -12.91
CA ASP A 257 4.06 -22.54 -12.66
C ASP A 257 5.45 -23.03 -12.24
N SER A 258 6.50 -22.30 -12.62
CA SER A 258 7.90 -22.66 -12.31
C SER A 258 8.39 -22.10 -10.98
N ASP A 259 7.76 -21.03 -10.48
CA ASP A 259 8.01 -20.44 -9.17
C ASP A 259 6.69 -19.97 -8.56
N PRO A 260 6.06 -20.76 -7.67
CA PRO A 260 4.73 -20.44 -7.12
C PRO A 260 4.71 -19.17 -6.25
N THR A 261 5.87 -18.56 -6.00
CA THR A 261 6.00 -17.29 -5.28
C THR A 261 5.97 -16.08 -6.22
N MET A 262 6.03 -16.30 -7.53
CA MET A 262 6.02 -15.28 -8.57
C MET A 262 4.65 -15.16 -9.23
N PHE A 263 4.24 -13.92 -9.48
CA PHE A 263 2.95 -13.56 -10.00
C PHE A 263 3.09 -12.49 -11.07
N TYR A 264 2.28 -12.54 -12.13
CA TYR A 264 2.27 -11.54 -13.21
C TYR A 264 0.87 -10.98 -13.49
N ALA A 265 0.76 -9.66 -13.65
CA ALA A 265 -0.44 -9.00 -14.12
C ALA A 265 -0.11 -8.02 -15.23
N ARG A 266 -1.07 -7.84 -16.13
CA ARG A 266 -1.02 -6.82 -17.17
C ARG A 266 -1.80 -5.60 -16.71
N TRP A 267 -1.14 -4.46 -16.64
CA TRP A 267 -1.77 -3.18 -16.38
C TRP A 267 -1.91 -2.38 -17.66
N ILE A 268 -3.13 -1.94 -17.99
CA ILE A 268 -3.39 -1.05 -19.12
C ILE A 268 -3.64 0.34 -18.55
N LEU A 269 -2.76 1.30 -18.88
CA LEU A 269 -2.85 2.65 -18.38
C LEU A 269 -3.94 3.43 -19.15
N PRO A 270 -4.67 4.33 -18.47
CA PRO A 270 -5.75 5.07 -19.12
C PRO A 270 -5.19 5.95 -20.27
N PRO A 271 -5.88 6.00 -21.41
CA PRO A 271 -5.54 6.93 -22.48
C PRO A 271 -5.94 8.37 -22.09
N GLY A 272 -5.36 9.37 -22.77
CA GLY A 272 -5.87 10.75 -22.70
C GLY A 272 -5.50 11.57 -21.47
N VAL A 273 -4.48 11.16 -20.71
CA VAL A 273 -3.92 11.98 -19.63
C VAL A 273 -3.12 13.13 -20.23
N ALA A 274 -3.69 14.35 -20.17
CA ALA A 274 -3.16 15.54 -20.83
C ALA A 274 -1.99 16.20 -20.09
N THR A 275 -1.91 16.01 -18.77
CA THR A 275 -0.85 16.57 -17.91
C THR A 275 -0.19 15.44 -17.13
N PRO A 276 1.13 15.47 -16.91
CA PRO A 276 1.79 14.52 -16.02
C PRO A 276 1.13 14.52 -14.63
N ARG A 277 0.80 13.34 -14.11
CA ARG A 277 0.21 13.13 -12.78
C ARG A 277 0.81 11.90 -12.11
N VAL A 278 0.73 11.86 -10.78
CA VAL A 278 1.12 10.68 -10.00
C VAL A 278 -0.05 9.73 -9.90
N PHE A 279 0.18 8.47 -10.21
CA PHE A 279 -0.74 7.37 -9.98
C PHE A 279 -0.14 6.39 -8.99
N HIS A 280 -0.99 5.61 -8.35
CA HIS A 280 -0.56 4.59 -7.40
C HIS A 280 -0.90 3.22 -7.94
N MET A 281 0.13 2.44 -8.27
CA MET A 281 -0.02 1.04 -8.62
C MET A 281 0.01 0.22 -7.33
N ALA A 282 -1.10 -0.42 -6.96
CA ALA A 282 -1.14 -1.24 -5.76
C ALA A 282 -1.16 -2.73 -6.08
N VAL A 283 -0.23 -3.48 -5.50
CA VAL A 283 -0.23 -4.95 -5.51
C VAL A 283 -0.75 -5.42 -4.17
N ASP A 284 -1.86 -6.15 -4.18
CA ASP A 284 -2.60 -6.61 -3.01
C ASP A 284 -2.51 -8.13 -2.92
N ALA A 285 -1.72 -8.60 -1.96
CA ALA A 285 -1.55 -10.01 -1.68
C ALA A 285 -2.48 -10.40 -0.52
N ILE A 286 -3.44 -11.26 -0.80
CA ILE A 286 -4.49 -11.71 0.11
C ILE A 286 -4.31 -13.19 0.44
N ASP A 287 -4.52 -13.53 1.71
CA ASP A 287 -4.39 -14.90 2.21
C ASP A 287 -5.51 -15.79 1.68
N TRP A 288 -5.19 -17.05 1.39
CA TRP A 288 -6.19 -18.01 0.95
C TRP A 288 -7.36 -18.09 1.93
N ASN A 289 -7.10 -18.20 3.23
CA ASN A 289 -8.14 -18.31 4.24
C ASN A 289 -8.95 -17.01 4.38
N THR A 290 -8.37 -15.86 4.02
CA THR A 290 -9.13 -14.60 3.93
C THR A 290 -10.19 -14.64 2.84
N LEU A 291 -9.94 -15.28 1.71
CA LEU A 291 -10.90 -15.37 0.60
C LEU A 291 -11.82 -16.60 0.69
N PHE A 292 -11.27 -17.74 1.09
CA PHE A 292 -11.92 -19.05 0.98
C PHE A 292 -12.21 -19.72 2.33
N GLY A 293 -11.81 -19.09 3.43
CA GLY A 293 -12.13 -19.58 4.77
C GLY A 293 -13.60 -19.36 5.13
N ASP A 294 -14.02 -20.02 6.21
CA ASP A 294 -15.36 -19.85 6.78
C ASP A 294 -15.54 -18.49 7.49
N GLU A 295 -16.69 -18.32 8.15
CA GLU A 295 -17.03 -17.11 8.92
C GLU A 295 -16.06 -16.80 10.08
N THR A 296 -15.24 -17.77 10.51
CA THR A 296 -14.28 -17.60 11.60
C THR A 296 -12.91 -17.13 11.12
N ALA A 297 -12.64 -17.20 9.81
CA ALA A 297 -11.34 -16.81 9.28
C ALA A 297 -11.05 -15.30 9.43
N VAL A 298 -9.77 -14.98 9.60
CA VAL A 298 -9.30 -13.63 9.91
C VAL A 298 -8.81 -12.95 8.64
N TYR A 299 -9.13 -11.68 8.46
CA TYR A 299 -8.57 -10.90 7.35
C TYR A 299 -7.06 -10.77 7.50
N ASN A 300 -6.34 -11.16 6.45
CA ASN A 300 -4.89 -11.13 6.37
C ASN A 300 -4.49 -10.79 4.93
N SER A 301 -3.87 -9.63 4.77
CA SER A 301 -3.34 -9.18 3.49
C SER A 301 -2.17 -8.24 3.71
N ARG A 302 -1.42 -8.05 2.63
CA ARG A 302 -0.39 -7.03 2.52
C ARG A 302 -0.47 -6.36 1.16
N ILE A 303 -0.47 -5.03 1.15
CA ILE A 303 -0.53 -4.24 -0.07
C ILE A 303 0.72 -3.38 -0.17
N TRP A 304 1.36 -3.38 -1.33
CA TRP A 304 2.37 -2.37 -1.68
C TRP A 304 1.79 -1.44 -2.72
N SER A 305 1.60 -0.17 -2.36
CA SER A 305 1.23 0.89 -3.29
C SER A 305 2.48 1.65 -3.72
N VAL A 306 2.77 1.63 -5.02
CA VAL A 306 3.96 2.27 -5.60
C VAL A 306 3.53 3.50 -6.38
N PRO A 307 4.02 4.70 -6.03
CA PRO A 307 3.78 5.89 -6.83
C PRO A 307 4.49 5.77 -8.18
N CYS A 308 3.80 6.13 -9.25
CA CYS A 308 4.29 6.12 -10.61
C CYS A 308 3.84 7.38 -11.35
N VAL A 309 4.59 7.82 -12.35
CA VAL A 309 4.28 9.03 -13.10
C VAL A 309 3.68 8.67 -14.45
N LEU A 310 2.48 9.18 -14.73
CA LEU A 310 1.82 9.02 -16.02
C LEU A 310 1.78 10.35 -16.75
N GLY A 311 2.21 10.38 -18.01
CA GLY A 311 2.15 11.60 -18.85
C GLY A 311 3.49 11.99 -19.48
N PHE A 312 4.50 11.13 -19.42
CA PHE A 312 5.70 11.32 -20.23
C PHE A 312 5.46 10.78 -21.64
N SER A 313 5.22 11.68 -22.59
CA SER A 313 5.72 11.44 -23.95
C SER A 313 7.22 11.60 -23.84
N LEU A 314 7.98 10.50 -23.82
CA LEU A 314 9.44 10.58 -23.86
C LEU A 314 9.82 11.38 -25.11
N LEU A 315 10.20 12.64 -24.92
CA LEU A 315 11.07 13.36 -25.84
C LEU A 315 12.37 12.57 -25.86
N VAL A 316 12.44 11.59 -26.76
CA VAL A 316 13.69 11.00 -27.20
C VAL A 316 14.36 12.06 -28.09
N GLU A 317 14.95 13.07 -27.46
CA GLU A 317 16.07 13.78 -28.07
C GLU A 317 17.34 13.27 -27.38
N LYS A 318 18.00 12.33 -28.06
CA LYS A 318 19.45 12.20 -28.01
C LYS A 318 20.02 12.90 -29.23
#